data_AF-A0A7C2GJE6-F1
#
_entry.id   AF-A0A7C2GJE6-F1
#
_cell.length_a   1.000
_cell.length_b   1.000
_cell.length_c   1.000
_cell.angle_alpha   90.00
_cell.angle_beta   90.00
_cell.angle_gamma   90.00
#
_symmetry.space_group_name_H-M   'P 1'
#
loop_
_entity.id
_entity.type
_entity.pdbx_description
1 polymer ?
#
loop_
_entity_poly.entity_id
_entity_poly.type
_entity_poly.pdbx_seq_one_letter_code
_entity_poly.pdbx_strand_id
1 'polypeptide(L)'
;AAEMEGHPDNVAPAVYGGFVAALSHPPLAIPLPRPEGVRFVLAVPPYEVPTPLAREALPREVPLEDAVFNLARSALWPAALCSGRLEALREACRDRLHQPHRARLMPGVLEALEGALEAGALAAFVGGAGPTVAALVREGKEGAVLEALASYGGEGRRLVLNIGEGYLWKET
;
A
#
# COMPACT_ATOMS: atom_id res chain seq x y z
N ALA A 1 4.22 5.99 -20.72
CA ALA A 1 3.86 4.93 -19.76
C ALA A 1 2.72 5.37 -18.83
N ALA A 2 2.89 6.41 -17.99
CA ALA A 2 1.79 6.94 -17.17
C ALA A 2 0.59 7.45 -18.00
N GLU A 3 0.84 8.09 -19.15
CA GLU A 3 -0.22 8.50 -20.10
C GLU A 3 -1.01 7.31 -20.68
N MET A 4 -0.42 6.11 -20.73
CA MET A 4 -1.08 4.91 -21.25
C MET A 4 -1.95 4.21 -20.17
N GLU A 5 -1.53 4.25 -18.90
CA GLU A 5 -2.28 3.69 -17.76
C GLU A 5 -3.33 4.67 -17.19
N GLY A 6 -3.21 5.96 -17.52
CA GLY A 6 -4.09 7.02 -17.01
C GLY A 6 -3.76 7.48 -15.59
N HIS A 7 -2.83 6.82 -14.90
CA HIS A 7 -2.32 7.22 -13.58
C HIS A 7 -0.85 6.80 -13.38
N PRO A 8 -0.05 7.60 -12.66
CA PRO A 8 1.39 7.36 -12.54
C PRO A 8 1.80 6.47 -11.35
N ASP A 9 0.90 6.24 -10.39
CA ASP A 9 1.16 5.58 -9.11
C ASP A 9 1.59 4.10 -9.21
N ASN A 10 1.17 3.37 -10.25
CA ASN A 10 1.66 2.01 -10.51
C ASN A 10 2.91 1.99 -11.41
N VAL A 11 2.89 2.81 -12.47
CA VAL A 11 3.95 2.82 -13.48
C VAL A 11 5.26 3.37 -12.91
N ALA A 12 5.19 4.44 -12.12
CA ALA A 12 6.36 5.09 -11.57
C ALA A 12 7.19 4.13 -10.68
N PRO A 13 6.64 3.44 -9.66
CA PRO A 13 7.41 2.46 -8.90
C PRO A 13 7.78 1.21 -9.71
N ALA A 14 7.02 0.83 -10.75
CA ALA A 14 7.43 -0.25 -11.65
C ALA A 14 8.72 0.10 -12.44
N VAL A 15 8.88 1.37 -12.82
CA VAL A 15 10.06 1.86 -13.53
C VAL A 15 11.21 2.20 -12.59
N TYR A 16 10.97 3.02 -11.57
CA TYR A 16 12.03 3.53 -10.68
C TYR A 16 12.37 2.61 -9.51
N GLY A 17 11.49 1.66 -9.19
CA GLY A 17 11.61 0.86 -7.98
C GLY A 17 11.24 1.62 -6.72
N GLY A 18 11.30 0.91 -5.59
CA GLY A 18 11.10 1.51 -4.28
C GLY A 18 9.73 2.14 -4.09
N PHE A 19 9.74 3.30 -3.42
CA PHE A 19 8.57 4.15 -3.21
C PHE A 19 8.72 5.39 -4.08
N VAL A 20 7.63 5.82 -4.72
CA VAL A 20 7.65 6.99 -5.61
C VAL A 20 6.47 7.88 -5.31
N ALA A 21 6.73 9.16 -5.04
CA ALA A 21 5.69 10.18 -5.02
C ALA A 21 5.46 10.66 -6.44
N ALA A 22 4.25 10.50 -6.96
CA ALA A 22 3.94 10.85 -8.35
C ALA A 22 2.62 11.62 -8.47
N LEU A 23 2.55 12.49 -9.47
CA LEU A 23 1.35 13.22 -9.84
C LEU A 23 1.23 13.31 -11.36
N SER A 24 0.00 13.32 -11.87
CA SER A 24 -0.29 13.31 -13.31
C SER A 24 -0.21 14.70 -13.95
N HIS A 25 -0.56 15.77 -13.22
CA HIS A 25 -0.63 17.13 -13.76
C HIS A 25 -0.09 18.20 -12.78
N PRO A 26 1.04 18.87 -13.11
CA PRO A 26 1.98 18.52 -14.18
C PRO A 26 2.62 17.14 -13.93
N PRO A 27 2.96 16.34 -14.95
CA PRO A 27 3.51 15.01 -14.72
C PRO A 27 4.84 15.09 -13.99
N LEU A 28 4.90 14.55 -12.77
CA LEU A 28 6.09 14.50 -11.93
C LEU A 28 6.15 13.17 -11.18
N ALA A 29 7.36 12.64 -11.03
CA ALA A 29 7.64 11.44 -10.24
C ALA A 29 8.97 11.65 -9.50
N ILE A 30 8.95 11.44 -8.18
CA ILE A 30 10.08 11.62 -7.29
C ILE A 30 10.29 10.32 -6.52
N PRO A 31 11.35 9.55 -6.83
CA PRO A 31 11.74 8.41 -6.02
C PRO A 31 12.06 8.84 -4.59
N LEU A 32 11.60 8.05 -3.63
CA LEU A 32 11.83 8.26 -2.20
C LEU A 32 12.87 7.27 -1.68
N PRO A 33 13.53 7.56 -0.55
CA PRO A 33 14.48 6.64 0.06
C PRO A 33 13.86 5.27 0.31
N ARG A 34 14.60 4.22 -0.07
CA ARG A 34 14.26 2.83 0.22
C ARG A 34 14.83 2.48 1.60
N PRO A 35 13.99 2.14 2.60
CA PRO A 35 14.49 1.71 3.89
C PRO A 35 15.14 0.32 3.77
N GLU A 36 16.30 0.16 4.40
CA GLU A 36 16.98 -1.13 4.53
C GLU A 36 16.31 -1.99 5.62
N GLY A 37 16.44 -3.32 5.49
CA GLY A 37 15.88 -4.26 6.47
C GLY A 37 14.36 -4.21 6.55
N VAL A 38 13.67 -3.82 5.47
CA VAL A 38 12.21 -3.78 5.36
C VAL A 38 11.75 -4.67 4.20
N ARG A 39 10.71 -5.45 4.45
CA ARG A 39 10.07 -6.34 3.46
C ARG A 39 8.57 -6.12 3.41
N PHE A 40 7.96 -6.60 2.33
CA PHE A 40 6.53 -6.73 2.20
C PHE A 40 6.07 -8.12 2.62
N VAL A 41 5.01 -8.19 3.40
CA VAL A 41 4.18 -9.38 3.58
C VAL A 41 2.86 -9.14 2.85
N LEU A 42 2.53 -10.00 1.90
CA LEU A 42 1.29 -9.90 1.13
C LEU A 42 0.34 -11.04 1.49
N ALA A 43 -0.94 -10.74 1.62
CA ALA A 43 -2.01 -11.73 1.62
C ALA A 43 -2.93 -11.45 0.43
N VAL A 44 -3.02 -12.45 -0.45
CA VAL A 44 -3.72 -12.38 -1.75
C VAL A 44 -4.85 -13.41 -1.70
N PRO A 45 -6.09 -12.99 -1.39
CA PRO A 45 -7.25 -13.88 -1.43
C PRO A 45 -7.49 -14.48 -2.82
N PRO A 46 -8.22 -15.62 -2.94
CA PRO A 46 -8.44 -16.32 -4.20
C PRO A 46 -9.58 -15.70 -5.04
N TYR A 47 -9.79 -14.39 -4.94
CA TYR A 47 -10.80 -13.65 -5.70
C TYR A 47 -10.24 -12.31 -6.14
N GLU A 48 -10.93 -11.65 -7.07
CA GLU A 48 -10.56 -10.34 -7.60
C GLU A 48 -11.67 -9.33 -7.32
N VAL A 49 -11.26 -8.08 -7.11
CA VAL A 49 -12.17 -6.93 -7.07
C VAL A 49 -11.96 -6.15 -8.37
N PRO A 50 -12.96 -6.09 -9.27
CA PRO A 50 -12.85 -5.30 -10.49
C PRO A 50 -12.54 -3.83 -10.18
N THR A 51 -11.49 -3.28 -10.80
CA THR A 51 -11.08 -1.87 -10.62
C THR A 51 -12.22 -0.87 -10.81
N PRO A 52 -13.14 -1.02 -11.79
CA PRO A 52 -14.30 -0.14 -11.91
C PRO A 52 -15.18 -0.15 -10.65
N LEU A 53 -15.48 -1.32 -10.08
CA LEU A 53 -16.28 -1.44 -8.86
C LEU A 53 -15.58 -0.80 -7.65
N ALA A 54 -14.25 -0.96 -7.56
CA ALA A 54 -13.47 -0.32 -6.50
C ALA A 54 -13.43 1.23 -6.62
N ARG A 55 -13.53 1.76 -7.85
CA ARG A 55 -13.65 3.21 -8.10
C ARG A 55 -15.06 3.71 -7.80
N GLU A 56 -16.09 2.97 -8.21
CA GLU A 56 -17.50 3.28 -7.95
C GLU A 56 -17.87 3.22 -6.46
N ALA A 57 -17.12 2.46 -5.66
CA ALA A 57 -17.32 2.41 -4.22
C ALA A 57 -16.94 3.70 -3.49
N LEU A 58 -16.14 4.58 -4.10
CA LEU A 58 -15.70 5.83 -3.49
C LEU A 58 -16.80 6.90 -3.59
N PRO A 59 -17.05 7.66 -2.52
CA PRO A 59 -18.00 8.76 -2.58
C PRO A 59 -17.46 9.90 -3.46
N ARG A 60 -18.37 10.70 -4.02
CA ARG A 60 -17.99 11.89 -4.81
C ARG A 60 -17.49 13.05 -3.95
N GLU A 61 -17.92 13.09 -2.69
CA GLU A 61 -17.60 14.12 -1.71
C GLU A 61 -17.26 13.45 -0.38
N VAL A 62 -16.35 14.05 0.37
CA VAL A 62 -15.93 13.57 1.69
C VAL A 62 -15.97 14.71 2.70
N PRO A 63 -16.18 14.42 4.00
CA PRO A 63 -16.06 15.43 5.04
C PRO A 63 -14.68 16.10 5.00
N LEU A 64 -14.64 17.40 5.26
CA LEU A 64 -13.38 18.16 5.31
C LEU A 64 -12.41 17.55 6.34
N GLU A 65 -12.91 17.05 7.46
CA GLU A 65 -12.10 16.39 8.49
C GLU A 65 -11.38 15.15 7.97
N ASP A 66 -12.00 14.37 7.10
CA ASP A 66 -11.39 13.16 6.52
C ASP A 66 -10.37 13.53 5.44
N ALA A 67 -10.65 14.59 4.66
CA ALA A 67 -9.67 15.14 3.74
C ALA A 67 -8.42 15.64 4.47
N VAL A 68 -8.58 16.42 5.55
CA VAL A 68 -7.48 16.91 6.38
C VAL A 68 -6.72 15.73 7.03
N PHE A 69 -7.45 14.74 7.55
CA PHE A 69 -6.88 13.54 8.16
C PHE A 69 -5.95 12.81 7.19
N ASN A 70 -6.39 12.60 5.95
CA ASN A 70 -5.61 11.88 4.94
C ASN A 70 -4.47 12.74 4.38
N LEU A 71 -4.67 14.04 4.13
CA LEU A 71 -3.60 14.92 3.64
C LEU A 71 -2.39 14.95 4.57
N ALA A 72 -2.62 15.02 5.89
CA ALA A 72 -1.55 14.97 6.88
C ALA A 72 -0.77 13.65 6.82
N ARG A 73 -1.46 12.52 6.65
CA ARG A 73 -0.85 11.18 6.60
C ARG A 73 -0.13 10.90 5.29
N SER A 74 -0.68 11.37 4.18
CA SER A 74 -0.02 11.35 2.88
C SER A 74 1.30 12.13 2.90
N ALA A 75 1.40 13.23 3.65
CA ALA A 75 2.65 13.96 3.85
C ALA A 75 3.59 13.29 4.86
N LEU A 76 3.04 12.60 5.87
CA LEU A 76 3.81 11.89 6.89
C LEU A 76 4.56 10.68 6.30
N TRP A 77 3.99 10.00 5.31
CA TRP A 77 4.61 8.84 4.67
C TRP A 77 6.01 9.11 4.08
N PRO A 78 6.18 10.06 3.13
CA PRO A 78 7.50 10.41 2.62
C PRO A 78 8.40 11.01 3.71
N ALA A 79 7.85 11.76 4.66
CA ALA A 79 8.65 12.29 5.77
C ALA A 79 9.25 11.17 6.65
N ALA A 80 8.49 10.10 6.91
CA ALA A 80 8.96 8.92 7.65
C ALA A 80 10.10 8.20 6.91
N LEU A 81 9.97 8.03 5.58
CA LEU A 81 11.02 7.43 4.76
C LEU A 81 12.29 8.30 4.72
N CYS A 82 12.14 9.60 4.48
CA CYS A 82 13.26 10.54 4.38
C CYS A 82 14.00 10.75 5.70
N SER A 83 13.31 10.65 6.83
CA SER A 83 13.92 10.81 8.17
C SER A 83 14.40 9.50 8.79
N GLY A 84 14.05 8.35 8.20
CA GLY A 84 14.31 7.02 8.76
C GLY A 84 13.41 6.66 9.96
N ARG A 85 12.45 7.51 10.34
CA ARG A 85 11.50 7.30 11.44
C ARG A 85 10.34 6.40 11.01
N LEU A 86 10.66 5.15 10.69
CA LEU A 86 9.73 4.20 10.07
C LEU A 86 8.54 3.83 10.98
N GLU A 87 8.64 4.02 12.29
CA GLU A 87 7.53 3.86 13.23
C GLU A 87 6.34 4.78 12.91
N ALA A 88 6.60 5.94 12.28
CA ALA A 88 5.54 6.85 11.84
C ALA A 88 4.67 6.27 10.71
N LEU A 89 5.15 5.24 9.99
CA LEU A 89 4.38 4.58 8.94
C LEU A 89 3.10 3.93 9.49
N ARG A 90 3.09 3.55 10.78
CA ARG A 90 1.92 2.94 11.42
C ARG A 90 0.75 3.90 11.42
N GLU A 91 1.02 5.18 11.71
CA GLU A 91 0.01 6.22 11.67
C GLU A 91 -0.24 6.71 10.23
N ALA A 92 0.82 6.80 9.43
CA ALA A 92 0.72 7.31 8.06
C ALA A 92 -0.09 6.38 7.13
N CYS A 93 -0.24 5.08 7.45
CA CYS A 93 -1.06 4.15 6.64
C CYS A 93 -2.56 4.24 6.94
N ARG A 94 -2.96 4.98 7.98
CA ARG A 94 -4.38 5.12 8.31
C ARG A 94 -5.07 5.93 7.21
N ASP A 95 -6.20 5.42 6.75
CA ASP A 95 -6.93 5.97 5.61
C ASP A 95 -8.43 6.03 5.91
N ARG A 96 -9.04 7.16 5.54
CA ARG A 96 -10.48 7.39 5.59
C ARG A 96 -11.11 7.64 4.21
N LEU A 97 -10.30 7.75 3.15
CA LEU A 97 -10.78 8.11 1.83
C LEU A 97 -11.01 6.91 0.91
N HIS A 98 -10.38 5.76 1.16
CA HIS A 98 -10.38 4.63 0.23
C HIS A 98 -10.79 3.30 0.90
N GLN A 99 -10.02 2.84 1.87
CA GLN A 99 -10.14 1.50 2.47
C GLN A 99 -11.50 1.29 3.15
N PRO A 100 -12.03 2.22 3.96
CA PRO A 100 -13.35 2.01 4.58
C PRO A 100 -14.48 1.90 3.55
N HIS A 101 -14.41 2.72 2.49
CA HIS A 101 -15.41 2.72 1.42
C HIS A 101 -15.34 1.46 0.53
N ARG A 102 -14.13 0.94 0.30
CA ARG A 102 -13.92 -0.29 -0.46
C ARG A 102 -14.10 -1.57 0.37
N ALA A 103 -14.05 -1.50 1.70
CA ALA A 103 -14.08 -2.66 2.59
C ALA A 103 -15.27 -3.61 2.34
N ARG A 104 -16.43 -3.08 1.94
CA ARG A 104 -17.61 -3.89 1.59
C ARG A 104 -17.38 -4.87 0.43
N LEU A 105 -16.36 -4.63 -0.41
CA LEU A 105 -15.95 -5.49 -1.51
C LEU A 105 -14.93 -6.55 -1.09
N MET A 106 -14.41 -6.47 0.14
CA MET A 106 -13.31 -7.27 0.65
C MET A 106 -13.62 -7.75 2.08
N PRO A 107 -14.42 -8.81 2.25
CA PRO A 107 -14.80 -9.30 3.56
C PRO A 107 -13.59 -9.57 4.46
N GLY A 108 -13.60 -9.01 5.68
CA GLY A 108 -12.53 -9.20 6.66
C GLY A 108 -11.29 -8.32 6.46
N VAL A 109 -11.28 -7.40 5.48
CA VAL A 109 -10.08 -6.62 5.16
C VAL A 109 -9.68 -5.67 6.29
N LEU A 110 -10.64 -5.04 6.98
CA LEU A 110 -10.31 -4.07 8.03
C LEU A 110 -9.69 -4.76 9.24
N GLU A 111 -10.22 -5.93 9.60
CA GLU A 111 -9.69 -6.81 10.64
C GLU A 111 -8.29 -7.33 10.27
N ALA A 112 -8.08 -7.68 9.00
CA ALA A 112 -6.76 -8.11 8.52
C ALA A 112 -5.71 -6.98 8.61
N LEU A 113 -6.10 -5.75 8.26
CA LEU A 113 -5.22 -4.58 8.36
C LEU A 113 -4.84 -4.30 9.81
N GLU A 114 -5.80 -4.27 10.74
CA GLU A 114 -5.50 -4.05 12.15
C GLU A 114 -4.69 -5.21 12.73
N GLY A 115 -5.05 -6.46 12.43
CA GLY A 115 -4.32 -7.64 12.91
C GLY A 115 -2.85 -7.65 12.45
N ALA A 116 -2.58 -7.23 11.21
CA ALA A 116 -1.19 -7.08 10.73
C ALA A 116 -0.43 -5.99 11.51
N LEU A 117 -1.08 -4.86 11.82
CA LEU A 117 -0.47 -3.81 12.64
C LEU A 117 -0.22 -4.30 14.07
N GLU A 118 -1.18 -4.97 14.71
CA GLU A 118 -1.03 -5.57 16.05
C GLU A 118 0.09 -6.62 16.09
N ALA A 119 0.27 -7.38 15.01
CA ALA A 119 1.37 -8.34 14.86
C ALA A 119 2.76 -7.68 14.65
N GLY A 120 2.85 -6.35 14.61
CA GLY A 120 4.10 -5.61 14.55
C GLY A 120 4.48 -5.10 13.17
N ALA A 121 3.56 -5.05 12.21
CA ALA A 121 3.81 -4.37 10.95
C ALA A 121 4.06 -2.87 11.17
N LEU A 122 5.02 -2.32 10.41
CA LEU A 122 5.27 -0.88 10.32
C LEU A 122 4.10 -0.18 9.63
N ALA A 123 3.44 -0.83 8.68
CA ALA A 123 2.21 -0.39 8.06
C ALA A 123 1.44 -1.56 7.47
N ALA A 124 0.13 -1.42 7.32
CA ALA A 124 -0.72 -2.36 6.61
C ALA A 124 -1.75 -1.58 5.79
N PHE A 125 -1.93 -1.95 4.52
CA PHE A 125 -2.84 -1.27 3.61
C PHE A 125 -3.32 -2.20 2.49
N VAL A 126 -4.42 -1.82 1.84
CA VAL A 126 -4.91 -2.49 0.64
C VAL A 126 -4.01 -2.13 -0.54
N GLY A 127 -3.50 -3.13 -1.26
CA GLY A 127 -2.74 -2.94 -2.48
C GLY A 127 -3.64 -2.50 -3.64
N GLY A 128 -3.47 -1.27 -4.10
CA GLY A 128 -4.24 -0.72 -5.22
C GLY A 128 -5.75 -0.74 -4.99
N ALA A 129 -6.49 -1.41 -5.88
CA ALA A 129 -7.94 -1.58 -5.76
C ALA A 129 -8.35 -2.70 -4.78
N GLY A 130 -7.40 -3.54 -4.33
CA GLY A 130 -7.67 -4.77 -3.60
C GLY A 130 -7.89 -6.00 -4.50
N PRO A 131 -8.12 -7.19 -3.92
CA PRO A 131 -8.30 -7.46 -2.49
C PRO A 131 -6.99 -7.74 -1.73
N THR A 132 -5.84 -7.66 -2.37
CA THR A 132 -4.56 -7.92 -1.69
C THR A 132 -4.34 -6.97 -0.52
N VAL A 133 -4.01 -7.51 0.65
CA VAL A 133 -3.46 -6.75 1.77
C VAL A 133 -1.94 -6.82 1.71
N ALA A 134 -1.29 -5.66 1.83
CA ALA A 134 0.15 -5.52 1.92
C ALA A 134 0.52 -4.95 3.28
N ALA A 135 1.54 -5.54 3.92
CA ALA A 135 2.10 -5.04 5.15
C ALA A 135 3.61 -4.82 4.99
N LEU A 136 4.10 -3.67 5.45
CA LEU A 136 5.53 -3.40 5.57
C LEU A 136 6.01 -3.88 6.94
N VAL A 137 7.07 -4.68 6.96
CA VAL A 137 7.61 -5.28 8.17
C VAL A 137 9.12 -5.15 8.20
N ARG A 138 9.69 -5.08 9.41
CA ARG A 138 11.14 -5.23 9.56
C ARG A 138 11.53 -6.69 9.27
N GLU A 139 12.69 -6.89 8.68
CA GLU A 139 13.26 -8.22 8.46
C GLU A 139 13.35 -8.98 9.79
N GLY A 140 12.94 -10.26 9.78
CA GLY A 140 12.80 -11.10 10.97
C GLY A 140 11.47 -10.97 11.72
N LYS A 141 10.55 -10.10 11.27
CA LYS A 141 9.18 -9.95 11.84
C LYS A 141 8.07 -10.47 10.93
N GLU A 142 8.42 -11.12 9.82
CA GLU A 142 7.46 -11.57 8.81
C GLU A 142 6.50 -12.64 9.34
N GLY A 143 6.97 -13.55 10.19
CA GLY A 143 6.21 -14.71 10.67
C GLY A 143 4.89 -14.35 11.36
N ALA A 144 4.96 -13.46 12.36
CA ALA A 144 3.77 -13.03 13.11
C ALA A 144 2.72 -12.35 12.20
N VAL A 145 3.18 -11.58 11.21
CA VAL A 145 2.29 -10.89 10.27
C VAL A 145 1.70 -11.86 9.24
N LEU A 146 2.46 -12.87 8.79
CA LEU A 146 1.95 -13.96 7.94
C LEU A 146 0.85 -14.78 8.63
N GLU A 147 0.98 -15.00 9.94
CA GLU A 147 -0.01 -15.68 10.77
C GLU A 147 -1.25 -14.80 10.97
N ALA A 148 -1.07 -13.53 11.30
CA ALA A 148 -2.19 -12.59 11.43
C ALA A 148 -3.01 -12.46 10.14
N LEU A 149 -2.36 -12.51 8.98
CA LEU A 149 -3.02 -12.43 7.67
C LEU A 149 -3.49 -13.80 7.14
N ALA A 150 -3.30 -14.89 7.88
CA ALA A 150 -3.61 -16.25 7.43
C ALA A 150 -5.09 -16.41 7.04
N SER A 151 -5.98 -15.97 7.93
CA SER A 151 -7.42 -16.11 7.72
C SER A 151 -7.91 -15.29 6.54
N TYR A 152 -7.35 -14.09 6.33
CA TYR A 152 -7.75 -13.22 5.23
C TYR A 152 -7.28 -13.75 3.87
N GLY A 153 -6.03 -14.25 3.81
CA GLY A 153 -5.51 -14.88 2.61
C GLY A 153 -6.28 -16.16 2.22
N GLY A 154 -6.79 -16.90 3.20
CA GLY A 154 -7.57 -18.12 2.99
C GLY A 154 -6.80 -19.16 2.16
N GLU A 155 -7.46 -19.73 1.15
CA GLU A 155 -6.85 -20.64 0.15
C GLU A 155 -5.96 -19.93 -0.87
N GLY A 156 -5.88 -18.60 -0.80
CA GLY A 156 -5.03 -17.79 -1.65
C GLY A 156 -3.56 -17.85 -1.28
N ARG A 157 -2.80 -16.85 -1.75
CA ARG A 157 -1.34 -16.81 -1.57
C ARG A 157 -0.96 -15.87 -0.44
N ARG A 158 0.10 -16.26 0.29
CA ARG A 158 0.82 -15.37 1.20
C ARG A 158 2.28 -15.32 0.78
N LEU A 159 2.82 -14.12 0.61
CA LEU A 159 4.14 -13.90 0.03
C LEU A 159 4.97 -12.99 0.93
N VAL A 160 6.27 -13.23 0.99
CA VAL A 160 7.25 -12.29 1.54
C VAL A 160 8.11 -11.81 0.39
N LEU A 161 8.15 -10.49 0.17
CA LEU A 161 8.86 -9.89 -0.96
C LEU A 161 9.80 -8.79 -0.48
N ASN A 162 10.93 -8.64 -1.17
CA ASN A 162 11.77 -7.46 -1.02
C ASN A 162 11.10 -6.25 -1.68
N ILE A 163 11.48 -5.05 -1.26
CA ILE A 163 11.13 -3.83 -1.99
C ILE A 163 11.75 -3.90 -3.40
N GLY A 164 10.94 -3.64 -4.43
CA GLY A 164 11.37 -3.76 -5.82
C GLY A 164 12.48 -2.77 -6.20
N GLU A 165 13.34 -3.17 -7.14
CA GLU A 165 14.44 -2.34 -7.67
C GLU A 165 14.04 -1.54 -8.91
N GLY A 166 12.82 -1.75 -9.41
CA GLY A 166 12.34 -1.13 -10.63
C GLY A 166 12.76 -1.89 -11.88
N TYR A 167 12.65 -1.22 -13.02
CA TYR A 167 12.91 -1.82 -14.31
C TYR A 167 14.40 -1.76 -14.63
N LEU A 168 15.02 -2.93 -14.79
CA LEU A 168 16.40 -3.06 -15.24
C LEU A 168 16.43 -3.38 -16.74
N TRP A 169 16.78 -2.40 -17.57
CA TRP A 169 17.10 -2.66 -18.98
C TRP A 169 18.55 -3.16 -19.06
N LYS A 170 18.76 -4.40 -19.50
CA LYS A 170 20.09 -4.84 -19.93
C LYS A 170 20.30 -4.28 -21.33
N GLU A 171 21.23 -3.34 -21.47
CA GLU A 171 21.81 -3.05 -22.80
C GLU A 171 22.46 -4.34 -23.30
N THR A 172 21.93 -4.88 -24.40
CA THR A 172 22.55 -5.94 -25.19
C THR A 172 23.65 -5.36 -26.07
#